data_AF-A0A4D4KCF0-F1
#
_entry.id   AF-A0A4D4KCF0-F1
#
_cell.length_a   1.000
_cell.length_b   1.000
_cell.length_c   1.000
_cell.angle_alpha   90.00
_cell.angle_beta   90.00
_cell.angle_gamma   90.00
#
_symmetry.space_group_name_H-M   'P 1'
#
loop_
_entity.id
_entity.type
_entity.pdbx_description
1 polymer ?
#
loop_
_entity_poly.entity_id
_entity_poly.type
_entity_poly.pdbx_seq_one_letter_code
_entity_poly.pdbx_strand_id
1 'polypeptide(L)'
;MLLPVGRSFDVLEVAEYAGGHALVRLERMGLPLGPVAVTPHGRAQFFVAPGAAAELPELLYRMGWDDADLDLRCLGPGDHITAPPSDLGGLGPVRWLRPPTLDTAGRPPHARLVLGTLAYLSHRAGA
;
A
#
# COMPACT_ATOMS: atom_id res chain seq x y z
N MET A 1 9.40 0.44 -16.32
CA MET A 1 10.48 -0.03 -15.42
C MET A 1 9.85 -0.79 -14.26
N LEU A 2 10.49 -1.84 -13.76
CA LEU A 2 10.04 -2.59 -12.57
C LEU A 2 10.91 -2.24 -11.36
N LEU A 3 10.31 -2.23 -10.16
CA LEU A 3 11.00 -2.08 -8.88
C LEU A 3 10.86 -3.37 -8.06
N PRO A 4 11.96 -3.94 -7.55
CA PRO A 4 11.89 -5.05 -6.61
C PRO A 4 11.42 -4.58 -5.24
N VAL A 5 10.45 -5.30 -4.66
CA VAL A 5 9.98 -5.12 -3.27
C VAL A 5 10.73 -6.06 -2.32
N GLY A 6 10.58 -5.87 -1.01
CA GLY A 6 11.20 -6.74 0.01
C GLY A 6 12.58 -6.32 0.49
N ARG A 7 13.23 -5.34 -0.17
CA ARG A 7 14.58 -4.89 0.20
C ARG A 7 14.57 -3.53 0.89
N SER A 8 14.15 -2.50 0.16
CA SER A 8 14.11 -1.12 0.66
C SER A 8 12.72 -0.71 1.12
N PHE A 9 11.70 -1.41 0.65
CA PHE A 9 10.30 -1.19 0.94
C PHE A 9 9.49 -2.44 0.63
N ASP A 10 8.37 -2.58 1.30
CA ASP A 10 7.26 -3.46 0.91
C ASP A 10 6.10 -2.61 0.42
N VAL A 11 5.07 -3.23 -0.16
CA VAL A 11 3.88 -2.51 -0.64
C VAL A 11 2.62 -3.14 -0.05
N LEU A 12 1.79 -2.33 0.60
CA LEU A 12 0.40 -2.71 0.88
C LEU A 12 -0.45 -2.31 -0.32
N GLU A 13 -1.20 -3.26 -0.87
CA GLU A 13 -2.03 -3.05 -2.05
C GLU A 13 -3.50 -3.34 -1.76
N VAL A 14 -4.35 -2.38 -2.09
CA VAL A 14 -5.81 -2.43 -1.93
C VAL A 14 -6.48 -1.93 -3.21
N ALA A 15 -7.81 -2.09 -3.34
CA ALA A 15 -8.59 -1.39 -4.37
C ALA A 15 -8.35 0.13 -4.32
N GLU A 16 -8.24 0.78 -5.48
CA GLU A 16 -8.02 2.23 -5.61
C GLU A 16 -9.05 3.05 -4.83
N TYR A 17 -10.32 2.63 -4.84
CA TYR A 17 -11.38 3.28 -4.09
C TYR A 17 -11.10 3.28 -2.58
N ALA A 18 -10.86 2.11 -1.99
CA ALA A 18 -10.55 1.97 -0.56
C ALA A 18 -9.25 2.70 -0.20
N GLY A 19 -8.22 2.58 -1.03
CA GLY A 19 -6.93 3.24 -0.85
C GLY A 19 -7.02 4.77 -0.90
N GLY A 20 -7.77 5.34 -1.84
CA GLY A 20 -7.97 6.78 -1.93
C GLY A 20 -8.66 7.35 -0.69
N HIS A 21 -9.71 6.69 -0.21
CA HIS A 21 -10.38 7.06 1.05
C HIS A 21 -9.46 6.90 2.27
N ALA A 22 -8.63 5.85 2.28
CA ALA A 22 -7.69 5.61 3.37
C ALA A 22 -6.64 6.71 3.42
N LEU A 23 -6.09 7.10 2.27
CA LEU A 23 -5.10 8.17 2.15
C LEU A 23 -5.62 9.47 2.76
N VAL A 24 -6.81 9.92 2.35
CA VAL A 24 -7.43 11.15 2.90
C VAL A 24 -7.62 11.05 4.42
N ARG A 25 -8.04 9.90 4.94
CA ARG A 25 -8.25 9.71 6.38
C ARG A 25 -6.93 9.74 7.15
N LEU A 26 -5.91 9.05 6.64
CA LEU A 26 -4.58 8.99 7.25
C LEU A 26 -3.91 10.37 7.26
N GLU A 27 -4.06 11.15 6.18
CA GLU A 27 -3.55 12.53 6.09
C GLU A 27 -4.21 13.43 7.14
N ARG A 28 -5.54 13.33 7.30
CA ARG A 28 -6.28 14.08 8.34
C ARG A 28 -5.88 13.69 9.75
N MET A 29 -5.45 12.45 9.96
CA MET A 29 -4.93 11.98 11.25
C MET A 29 -3.48 12.42 11.51
N GLY A 30 -2.80 13.04 10.54
CA GLY A 30 -1.41 13.48 10.68
C GLY A 30 -0.43 12.32 10.82
N LEU A 31 -0.79 11.11 10.34
CA LEU A 31 0.09 9.95 10.41
C LEU A 31 1.23 10.08 9.38
N PRO A 32 2.44 9.59 9.71
CA PRO A 32 3.53 9.61 8.75
C PRO A 32 3.21 8.64 7.61
N LEU A 33 3.11 9.19 6.39
CA LEU A 33 2.75 8.46 5.18
C LEU A 33 3.93 8.35 4.23
N GLY A 34 4.02 7.19 3.58
CA GLY A 34 4.96 6.94 2.50
C GLY A 34 4.42 7.41 1.15
N PRO A 35 5.19 7.19 0.08
CA PRO A 35 4.68 7.32 -1.28
C PRO A 35 3.45 6.42 -1.51
N VAL A 36 2.52 6.87 -2.34
CA VAL A 36 1.34 6.11 -2.74
C VAL A 36 1.16 6.21 -4.25
N ALA A 37 1.09 5.07 -4.91
CA ALA A 37 0.86 4.97 -6.35
C ALA A 37 -0.51 4.36 -6.65
N VAL A 38 -1.04 4.64 -7.84
CA VAL A 38 -2.19 3.95 -8.42
C VAL A 38 -1.85 3.36 -9.76
N THR A 39 -2.22 2.10 -9.93
CA THR A 39 -2.11 1.37 -11.18
C THR A 39 -3.31 1.67 -12.09
N PRO A 40 -3.19 1.56 -13.42
CA PRO A 40 -4.33 1.75 -14.33
C PRO A 40 -5.43 0.68 -14.16
N HIS A 41 -5.15 -0.45 -13.52
CA HIS A 41 -6.13 -1.50 -13.22
C HIS A 41 -6.79 -1.36 -11.83
N GLY A 42 -6.84 -0.14 -11.27
CA GLY A 42 -7.66 0.14 -10.09
C GLY A 42 -7.09 -0.37 -8.76
N ARG A 43 -5.75 -0.45 -8.61
CA ARG A 43 -5.07 -0.75 -7.34
C ARG A 43 -4.33 0.47 -6.82
N ALA A 44 -4.44 0.72 -5.51
CA ALA A 44 -3.60 1.66 -4.78
C ALA A 44 -2.47 0.91 -4.05
N GLN A 45 -1.25 1.39 -4.19
CA GLN A 45 -0.02 0.79 -3.70
C GLN A 45 0.64 1.75 -2.70
N PHE A 46 0.61 1.39 -1.41
CA PHE A 46 1.22 2.14 -0.31
C PHE A 46 2.59 1.58 -0.01
N PHE A 47 3.62 2.41 -0.16
CA PHE A 47 5.01 2.02 0.11
C PHE A 47 5.26 2.09 1.63
N VAL A 48 5.68 0.97 2.21
CA VAL A 48 5.91 0.80 3.65
C VAL A 48 7.29 0.21 3.93
N ALA A 49 7.72 0.24 5.19
CA ALA A 49 8.97 -0.37 5.64
C ALA A 49 9.07 -1.84 5.21
N PRO A 50 10.27 -2.32 4.82
CA PRO A 50 10.46 -3.72 4.45
C PRO A 50 10.17 -4.65 5.62
N GLY A 51 9.67 -5.85 5.33
CA GLY A 51 9.25 -6.85 6.33
C GLY A 51 7.75 -6.83 6.64
N ALA A 52 7.01 -5.84 6.15
CA ALA A 52 5.57 -5.75 6.27
C ALA A 52 4.85 -7.00 5.73
N ALA A 53 5.33 -7.60 4.64
CA ALA A 53 4.72 -8.80 4.08
C ALA A 53 4.77 -9.99 5.03
N ALA A 54 5.88 -10.15 5.77
CA ALA A 54 6.03 -11.20 6.76
C ALA A 54 5.23 -10.91 8.04
N GLU A 55 5.10 -9.64 8.43
CA GLU A 55 4.34 -9.22 9.62
C GLU A 55 2.82 -9.18 9.39
N LEU A 56 2.36 -9.14 8.14
CA LEU A 56 0.97 -8.87 7.79
C LEU A 56 -0.03 -9.81 8.49
N PRO A 57 0.14 -11.15 8.48
CA PRO A 57 -0.84 -12.05 9.11
C PRO A 57 -1.01 -11.78 10.61
N GLU A 58 0.10 -11.61 11.32
CA GLU A 58 0.09 -11.33 12.77
C GLU A 58 -0.49 -9.94 13.09
N LEU A 59 -0.24 -8.95 12.23
CA LEU A 59 -0.83 -7.62 12.40
C LEU A 59 -2.36 -7.66 12.20
N LEU A 60 -2.85 -8.36 11.17
CA LEU A 60 -4.29 -8.52 10.93
C LEU A 60 -4.97 -9.26 12.08
N TYR A 61 -4.37 -10.36 12.56
CA TYR A 61 -4.84 -11.11 13.72
C TYR A 61 -4.99 -10.22 14.96
N ARG A 62 -3.94 -9.48 15.34
CA ARG A 62 -3.99 -8.58 16.51
C ARG A 62 -5.01 -7.46 16.40
N MET A 63 -5.44 -7.12 15.18
CA MET A 63 -6.46 -6.12 14.93
C MET A 63 -7.87 -6.70 14.76
N GLY A 64 -8.03 -8.04 14.83
CA GLY A 64 -9.31 -8.73 14.67
C GLY A 64 -9.80 -8.81 13.23
N TRP A 65 -8.86 -8.85 12.26
CA TRP A 65 -9.14 -8.94 10.83
C TRP A 65 -8.77 -10.32 10.23
N ASP A 66 -8.43 -11.31 11.05
CA ASP A 66 -7.96 -12.64 10.64
C ASP A 66 -8.98 -13.46 9.83
N ASP A 67 -10.28 -13.32 10.13
CA ASP A 67 -11.36 -13.99 9.40
C ASP A 67 -12.08 -13.09 8.36
N ALA A 68 -11.58 -11.88 8.14
CA ALA A 68 -12.20 -10.94 7.23
C ALA A 68 -11.74 -11.14 5.78
N ASP A 69 -12.70 -11.18 4.85
CA ASP A 69 -12.39 -11.12 3.41
C ASP A 69 -12.01 -9.68 3.04
N LEU A 70 -10.71 -9.39 3.11
CA LEU A 70 -10.15 -8.08 2.79
C LEU A 70 -9.56 -8.10 1.39
N ASP A 71 -9.99 -7.17 0.54
CA ASP A 71 -9.23 -6.80 -0.64
C ASP A 71 -7.99 -5.96 -0.25
N LEU A 72 -7.05 -6.64 0.41
CA LEU A 72 -5.80 -6.13 0.93
C LEU A 72 -4.76 -7.25 0.86
N ARG A 73 -3.63 -6.95 0.21
CA ARG A 73 -2.47 -7.84 0.20
C ARG A 73 -1.20 -7.05 0.45
N CYS A 74 -0.11 -7.75 0.80
CA CYS A 74 1.21 -7.15 0.84
C CYS A 74 2.14 -7.83 -0.17
N LEU A 75 2.89 -7.01 -0.90
CA LEU A 75 3.95 -7.44 -1.81
C LEU A 75 5.30 -7.28 -1.10
N GLY A 76 6.08 -8.34 -1.08
CA GLY A 76 7.32 -8.45 -0.30
C GLY A 76 8.48 -9.04 -1.11
N PRO A 77 9.44 -9.71 -0.46
CA PRO A 77 10.57 -10.33 -1.14
C PRO A 77 10.15 -11.28 -2.28
N GLY A 78 10.67 -11.03 -3.47
CA GLY A 78 10.37 -11.83 -4.69
C GLY A 78 9.33 -11.18 -5.60
N ASP A 79 8.53 -10.25 -5.09
CA ASP A 79 7.57 -9.50 -5.88
C ASP A 79 8.24 -8.32 -6.61
N HIS A 80 7.52 -7.78 -7.58
CA HIS A 80 7.89 -6.56 -8.29
C HIS A 80 6.66 -5.69 -8.52
N ILE A 81 6.85 -4.37 -8.50
CA ILE A 81 5.84 -3.41 -8.94
C ILE A 81 6.32 -2.65 -10.18
N THR A 82 5.38 -2.08 -10.94
CA THR A 82 5.73 -1.16 -12.01
C THR A 82 6.07 0.21 -11.41
N ALA A 83 7.28 0.70 -11.69
CA ALA A 83 7.79 1.96 -11.16
C ALA A 83 6.95 3.14 -11.70
N PRO A 84 6.28 3.96 -10.89
CA PRO A 84 5.59 5.14 -11.42
C PRO A 84 6.63 6.19 -11.90
N PRO A 85 6.43 6.88 -13.05
CA PRO A 85 5.25 6.88 -13.91
C PRO A 85 5.33 5.93 -15.14
N SER A 86 5.87 4.72 -14.99
CA SER A 86 6.00 3.75 -16.08
C SER A 86 4.65 3.16 -16.49
N ASP A 87 4.55 2.81 -17.77
CA ASP A 87 3.45 2.03 -18.32
C ASP A 87 3.41 0.59 -17.76
N LEU A 88 2.20 0.14 -17.40
CA LEU A 88 1.91 -1.20 -16.90
C LEU A 88 1.45 -2.10 -18.06
N GLY A 89 2.39 -2.69 -18.78
CA GLY A 89 2.10 -3.73 -19.78
C GLY A 89 1.10 -3.31 -20.86
N GLY A 90 1.10 -2.05 -21.28
CA GLY A 90 0.20 -1.47 -22.27
C GLY A 90 -1.15 -0.99 -21.71
N LEU A 91 -1.43 -1.18 -20.41
CA LEU A 91 -2.69 -0.76 -19.76
C LEU A 91 -2.69 0.73 -19.40
N GLY A 92 -1.56 1.42 -19.54
CA GLY A 92 -1.38 2.82 -19.18
C GLY A 92 -0.42 3.01 -18.01
N PRO A 93 -0.13 4.29 -17.66
CA PRO A 93 0.87 4.61 -16.65
C PRO A 93 0.37 4.31 -15.25
N VAL A 94 1.24 3.71 -14.42
CA VAL A 94 1.12 3.82 -12.96
C VAL A 94 1.39 5.28 -12.58
N ARG A 95 0.56 5.88 -11.72
CA ARG A 95 0.66 7.30 -11.34
C ARG A 95 0.88 7.46 -9.85
N TRP A 96 1.50 8.55 -9.43
CA TRP A 96 1.57 8.92 -8.02
C TRP A 96 0.25 9.55 -7.57
N LEU A 97 -0.37 9.01 -6.52
CA LEU A 97 -1.35 9.75 -5.71
C LEU A 97 -0.63 10.64 -4.70
N ARG A 98 0.43 10.10 -4.09
CA ARG A 98 1.35 10.83 -3.21
C ARG A 98 2.79 10.54 -3.66
N PRO A 99 3.48 11.49 -4.29
CA PRO A 99 4.83 11.27 -4.77
C PRO A 99 5.83 11.12 -3.61
N PRO A 100 6.97 10.44 -3.83
CA PRO A 100 8.04 10.38 -2.84
C PRO A 100 8.65 11.77 -2.59
N THR A 101 8.96 12.03 -1.32
CA THR A 101 9.76 13.16 -0.86
C THR A 101 11.12 12.66 -0.37
N LEU A 102 12.08 13.57 -0.13
CA LEU A 102 13.40 13.20 0.41
C LEU A 102 13.30 12.39 1.71
N ASP A 103 12.35 12.76 2.59
CA ASP A 103 12.14 12.08 3.88
C ASP A 103 11.50 10.70 3.74
N THR A 104 10.69 10.50 2.70
CA THR A 104 9.86 9.29 2.54
C THR A 104 10.42 8.29 1.54
N ALA A 105 11.32 8.73 0.64
CA ALA A 105 11.92 7.88 -0.38
C ALA A 105 12.87 6.82 0.20
N GLY A 106 13.61 7.16 1.26
CA GLY A 106 14.61 6.27 1.87
C GLY A 106 14.13 5.54 3.13
N ARG A 107 13.02 5.98 3.73
CA ARG A 107 12.51 5.45 5.00
C ARG A 107 10.98 5.44 5.00
N PRO A 108 10.36 4.54 4.24
CA PRO A 108 8.90 4.42 4.25
C PRO A 108 8.40 4.03 5.65
N PRO A 109 7.18 4.45 6.04
CA PRO A 109 6.64 4.21 7.37
C PRO A 109 6.36 2.73 7.62
N HIS A 110 6.35 2.31 8.89
CA HIS A 110 5.93 0.96 9.25
C HIS A 110 4.47 0.69 8.86
N ALA A 111 4.20 -0.50 8.32
CA ALA A 111 2.87 -0.92 7.87
C ALA A 111 1.78 -0.76 8.94
N ARG A 112 2.10 -1.05 10.21
CA ARG A 112 1.17 -0.89 11.35
C ARG A 112 0.51 0.49 11.46
N LEU A 113 1.14 1.54 10.94
CA LEU A 113 0.61 2.90 11.00
C LEU A 113 -0.54 3.13 10.02
N VAL A 114 -0.58 2.39 8.92
CA VAL A 114 -1.60 2.57 7.86
C VAL A 114 -2.57 1.40 7.79
N LEU A 115 -2.14 0.21 8.21
CA LEU A 115 -2.84 -1.06 7.98
C LEU A 115 -4.25 -1.09 8.59
N GLY A 116 -4.44 -0.58 9.81
CA GLY A 116 -5.78 -0.58 10.43
C GLY A 116 -6.82 0.22 9.64
N THR A 117 -6.41 1.34 9.04
CA THR A 117 -7.31 2.16 8.20
C THR A 117 -7.57 1.51 6.84
N LEU A 118 -6.53 0.91 6.25
CA LEU A 118 -6.65 0.17 4.99
C LEU A 118 -7.57 -1.04 5.16
N ALA A 119 -7.36 -1.87 6.17
CA ALA A 119 -8.19 -3.03 6.47
C ALA A 119 -9.67 -2.64 6.68
N TYR A 120 -9.92 -1.61 7.50
CA TYR A 120 -11.28 -1.10 7.72
C TYR A 120 -11.97 -0.66 6.42
N LEU A 121 -11.28 0.09 5.56
CA LEU A 121 -11.87 0.59 4.31
C LEU A 121 -11.99 -0.48 3.23
N SER A 122 -11.05 -1.42 3.16
CA SER A 122 -11.17 -2.60 2.29
C SER A 122 -12.39 -3.43 2.67
N HIS A 123 -12.58 -3.71 3.97
CA HIS A 123 -13.77 -4.42 4.45
C HIS A 123 -15.07 -3.67 4.12
N ARG A 124 -15.10 -2.35 4.32
CA ARG A 124 -16.28 -1.53 4.01
C ARG A 124 -16.59 -1.35 2.52
N ALA A 125 -15.62 -1.59 1.65
CA ALA A 125 -15.82 -1.51 0.20
C ALA A 125 -16.31 -2.84 -0.38
N GLY A 126 -16.04 -3.97 0.31
CA GLY A 126 -16.53 -5.31 -0.06
C GLY A 126 -17.89 -5.67 0.55
N ALA A 127 -18.30 -5.02 1.65
CA ALA A 127 -19.62 -5.15 2.27
C ALA A 127 -20.68 -4.25 1.61
#